data_AF-A0A545UXH3-F1
#
_entry.id   AF-A0A545UXH3-F1
#
_cell.length_a   1.000
_cell.length_b   1.000
_cell.length_c   1.000
_cell.angle_alpha   90.00
_cell.angle_beta   90.00
_cell.angle_gamma   90.00
#
_symmetry.space_group_name_H-M   'P 1'
#
loop_
_entity.id
_entity.type
_entity.pdbx_description
1 polymer ?
#
loop_
_entity_poly.entity_id
_entity_poly.type
_entity_poly.pdbx_seq_one_letter_code
_entity_poly.pdbx_strand_id
1 'polypeptide(L)'
;MEEVSGLGQISKQQGAGYSEARNAIKGVVFTLYEMTTRDKARRDKRHEDQDISAVEQMVWSKHPDVRLDHPVHEFRRTLNDWRQRRRKGDQIMVTTQAPNALDWPPIPDPPLTQVTTCRGVELEPVEEFQKLADDLVKVG
;
A
#
# COMPACT_ATOMS: atom_id res chain seq x y z
N MET A 1 -42.90 5.14 -37.34
CA MET A 1 -41.51 5.58 -37.55
C MET A 1 -40.92 5.70 -36.15
N GLU A 2 -40.51 4.55 -35.61
CA GLU A 2 -39.80 4.41 -34.34
C GLU A 2 -38.31 4.53 -34.63
N GLU A 3 -37.61 5.41 -33.93
CA GLU A 3 -36.15 5.37 -33.80
C GLU A 3 -35.84 5.64 -32.32
N VAL A 4 -35.76 4.56 -31.55
CA VAL A 4 -35.26 4.54 -30.17
C VAL A 4 -33.73 4.62 -30.25
N SER A 5 -33.18 5.81 -30.07
CA SER A 5 -31.72 6.00 -30.02
C SER A 5 -31.22 5.72 -28.59
N GLY A 6 -30.95 4.44 -28.34
CA GLY A 6 -30.11 4.01 -27.24
C GLY A 6 -28.66 4.02 -27.68
N LEU A 7 -27.84 4.87 -27.06
CA LEU A 7 -26.43 4.56 -26.83
C LEU A 7 -26.08 5.01 -25.42
N GLY A 8 -26.08 4.02 -24.53
CA GLY A 8 -25.61 4.14 -23.16
C GLY A 8 -24.18 4.69 -23.15
N GLN A 9 -23.97 5.61 -22.21
CA GLN A 9 -22.66 6.15 -21.88
C GLN A 9 -21.68 5.00 -21.66
N ILE A 10 -20.73 4.87 -22.57
CA ILE A 10 -19.55 4.03 -22.41
C ILE A 10 -18.76 4.64 -21.25
N SER A 11 -18.95 4.08 -20.05
CA SER A 11 -18.14 4.39 -18.89
C SER A 11 -16.71 4.05 -19.25
N LYS A 12 -15.85 5.06 -19.41
CA LYS A 12 -14.40 4.88 -19.40
C LYS A 12 -14.08 4.08 -18.15
N GLN A 13 -13.59 2.85 -18.33
CA GLN A 13 -13.05 2.03 -17.26
C GLN A 13 -11.91 2.81 -16.60
N GLN A 14 -12.23 3.45 -15.48
CA GLN A 14 -11.23 4.00 -14.57
C GLN A 14 -10.46 2.79 -14.02
N GLY A 15 -9.14 2.80 -14.22
CA GLY A 15 -8.27 1.70 -13.83
C GLY A 15 -8.51 1.26 -12.39
N ALA A 16 -8.61 -0.06 -12.20
CA ALA A 16 -9.11 -0.75 -11.01
C ALA A 16 -8.23 -0.64 -9.73
N GLY A 17 -7.62 0.52 -9.45
CA GLY A 17 -6.70 0.67 -8.31
C GLY A 17 -6.78 1.99 -7.55
N TYR A 18 -7.14 3.10 -8.21
CA TYR A 18 -7.21 4.40 -7.54
C TYR A 18 -8.64 4.70 -7.08
N SER A 19 -8.79 5.08 -5.82
CA SER A 19 -10.02 5.65 -5.27
C SER A 19 -9.66 6.95 -4.56
N GLU A 20 -10.37 8.04 -4.87
CA GLU A 20 -10.17 9.34 -4.20
C GLU A 20 -10.38 9.21 -2.68
N ALA A 21 -11.37 8.40 -2.29
CA ALA A 21 -11.65 8.08 -0.89
C ALA A 21 -10.49 7.34 -0.20
N ARG A 22 -9.66 6.61 -0.96
CA ARG A 22 -8.55 5.78 -0.49
C ARG A 22 -7.23 6.14 -1.21
N ASN A 23 -6.71 7.32 -0.89
CA ASN A 23 -5.42 7.78 -1.44
C ASN A 23 -4.28 7.73 -0.40
N ALA A 24 -3.03 7.71 -0.90
CA ALA A 24 -1.83 7.58 -0.06
C ALA A 24 -1.66 8.75 0.92
N ILE A 25 -2.04 9.98 0.54
CA ILE A 25 -1.95 11.15 1.43
C ILE A 25 -2.83 10.92 2.66
N LYS A 26 -4.08 10.54 2.44
CA LYS A 26 -5.04 10.23 3.50
C LYS A 26 -4.52 9.12 4.41
N GLY A 27 -4.03 8.03 3.82
CA GLY A 27 -3.45 6.91 4.56
C GLY A 27 -2.31 7.33 5.49
N VAL A 28 -1.33 8.10 4.97
CA VAL A 28 -0.16 8.54 5.77
C VAL A 28 -0.57 9.48 6.91
N VAL A 29 -1.50 10.41 6.66
CA VAL A 29 -1.99 11.35 7.69
C VAL A 29 -2.65 10.59 8.84
N PHE A 30 -3.54 9.64 8.55
CA PHE A 30 -4.19 8.83 9.58
C PHE A 30 -3.21 7.94 10.34
N THR A 31 -2.30 7.26 9.63
CA THR A 31 -1.30 6.41 10.27
C THR A 31 -0.43 7.20 11.26
N LEU A 32 0.07 8.37 10.87
CA LEU A 32 0.93 9.17 11.74
C LEU A 32 0.16 9.74 12.94
N TYR A 33 -1.10 10.14 12.73
CA TYR A 33 -2.00 10.53 13.80
C TYR A 33 -2.17 9.39 14.82
N GLU A 34 -2.53 8.20 14.37
CA GLU A 34 -2.75 7.02 15.22
C GLU A 34 -1.50 6.59 15.98
N MET A 35 -0.34 6.59 15.32
CA MET A 35 0.93 6.28 15.99
C MET A 35 1.23 7.27 17.11
N THR A 36 0.85 8.54 16.92
CA THR A 36 1.13 9.62 17.88
C THR A 36 0.13 9.63 19.04
N THR A 37 -1.16 9.48 18.76
CA THR A 37 -2.25 9.69 19.73
C THR A 37 -2.84 8.40 20.29
N ARG A 38 -2.57 7.25 19.64
CA ARG A 38 -3.26 5.96 19.85
C ARG A 38 -4.78 5.99 19.61
N ASP A 39 -5.33 7.09 19.09
CA ASP A 39 -6.75 7.21 18.73
C ASP A 39 -6.99 6.67 17.30
N LYS A 40 -7.80 5.60 17.21
CA LYS A 40 -8.17 4.94 15.96
C LYS A 40 -9.58 5.29 15.48
N ALA A 41 -10.38 5.97 16.29
CA ALA A 41 -11.82 6.18 16.03
C ALA A 41 -12.08 6.88 14.69
N ARG A 42 -11.11 7.68 14.23
CA ARG A 42 -11.23 8.43 12.98
C ARG A 42 -10.93 7.58 11.74
N ARG A 43 -10.04 6.58 11.83
CA ARG A 43 -9.72 5.66 10.74
C ARG A 43 -10.67 4.47 10.67
N ASP A 44 -11.30 4.12 11.78
CA ASP A 44 -12.32 3.06 11.82
C ASP A 44 -13.58 3.41 11.01
N LYS A 45 -13.76 4.70 10.66
CA LYS A 45 -14.76 5.13 9.69
C LYS A 45 -14.47 4.57 8.30
N ARG A 46 -15.53 4.35 7.51
CA ARG A 46 -15.40 4.01 6.09
C ARG A 46 -14.56 5.05 5.37
N HIS A 47 -13.83 4.62 4.34
CA HIS A 47 -12.94 5.51 3.60
C HIS A 47 -13.64 6.75 3.04
N GLU A 48 -14.92 6.63 2.67
CA GLU A 48 -15.72 7.75 2.15
C GLU A 48 -16.06 8.78 3.25
N ASP A 49 -16.22 8.34 4.50
CA ASP A 49 -16.68 9.15 5.64
C ASP A 49 -15.52 9.73 6.48
N GLN A 50 -14.29 9.38 6.13
CA GLN A 50 -13.09 9.87 6.79
C GLN A 50 -12.78 11.32 6.38
N ASP A 51 -12.77 12.24 7.34
CA ASP A 51 -12.37 13.64 7.13
C ASP A 51 -10.90 13.88 7.52
N ILE A 52 -10.06 14.08 6.50
CA ILE A 52 -8.64 14.37 6.67
C ILE A 52 -8.42 15.79 7.23
N SER A 53 -9.27 16.76 6.87
CA SER A 53 -9.10 18.17 7.26
C SER A 53 -9.30 18.33 8.76
N ALA A 54 -10.25 17.61 9.34
CA ALA A 54 -10.42 17.54 10.79
C ALA A 54 -9.16 17.02 11.51
N VAL A 55 -8.43 16.07 10.90
CA VAL A 55 -7.19 15.53 11.48
C VAL A 55 -6.03 16.51 11.39
N GLU A 56 -5.98 17.26 10.30
CA GLU A 56 -4.93 18.23 10.06
C GLU A 56 -5.08 19.48 10.93
N GLN A 57 -6.30 19.94 11.19
CA GLN A 57 -6.54 21.17 11.95
C GLN A 57 -6.46 20.97 13.47
N MET A 58 -6.66 19.75 13.96
CA MET A 58 -6.58 19.50 15.40
C MET A 58 -5.15 19.56 15.92
N VAL A 59 -5.00 19.91 17.20
CA VAL A 59 -3.76 19.71 17.94
C VAL A 59 -3.60 18.21 18.24
N TRP A 60 -2.41 17.65 17.98
CA TRP A 60 -2.14 16.25 18.26
C TRP A 60 -1.57 16.09 19.66
N SER A 61 -2.40 15.57 20.56
CA SER A 61 -1.98 15.20 21.91
C SER A 61 -1.27 13.85 21.88
N LYS A 62 0.04 13.84 22.14
CA LYS A 62 0.83 12.60 22.20
C LYS A 62 0.32 11.72 23.33
N HIS A 63 0.08 10.43 23.05
CA HIS A 63 -0.24 9.46 24.08
C HIS A 63 0.94 9.25 25.05
N PRO A 64 0.72 9.07 26.36
CA PRO A 64 1.80 8.89 27.35
C PRO A 64 2.74 7.73 27.01
N ASP A 65 2.20 6.61 26.52
CA ASP A 65 2.98 5.41 26.17
C ASP A 65 3.72 5.51 24.82
N VAL A 66 3.56 6.61 24.09
CA VAL A 66 4.22 6.79 22.78
C VAL A 66 5.58 7.45 22.98
N ARG A 67 6.63 6.73 22.55
CA ARG A 67 8.01 7.20 22.49
C ARG A 67 8.31 7.68 21.08
N LEU A 68 8.61 8.96 20.95
CA LEU A 68 9.09 9.57 19.72
C LEU A 68 10.51 10.08 19.99
N ASP A 69 11.36 10.02 18.98
CA ASP A 69 12.71 10.58 18.98
C ASP A 69 12.71 12.12 18.83
N HIS A 70 11.61 12.69 18.33
CA HIS A 70 11.42 14.13 18.12
C HIS A 70 10.06 14.61 18.68
N PRO A 71 9.86 15.93 18.85
CA PRO A 71 8.55 16.46 19.24
C PRO A 71 7.52 16.35 18.10
N VAL A 72 6.24 16.22 18.46
CA VAL A 72 5.12 16.00 17.51
C VAL A 72 5.08 17.06 16.38
N HIS A 73 5.40 18.31 16.68
CA HIS A 73 5.33 19.39 15.71
C HIS A 73 6.34 19.23 14.55
N GLU A 74 7.48 18.59 14.78
CA GLU A 74 8.47 18.33 13.73
C GLU A 74 7.96 17.29 12.73
N PHE A 75 7.37 16.19 13.23
CA PHE A 75 6.71 15.21 12.37
C PHE A 75 5.59 15.84 11.54
N ARG A 76 4.80 16.73 12.15
CA ARG A 76 3.74 17.45 11.45
C ARG A 76 4.27 18.39 10.37
N ARG A 77 5.40 19.07 10.62
CA ARG A 77 6.07 19.89 9.61
C ARG A 77 6.49 19.03 8.42
N THR A 78 7.20 17.94 8.67
CA THR A 78 7.65 17.00 7.63
C THR A 78 6.48 16.40 6.85
N LEU A 79 5.39 16.03 7.53
CA LEU A 79 4.17 15.52 6.91
C LEU A 79 3.54 16.57 5.97
N ASN A 80 3.46 17.83 6.42
CA ASN A 80 2.93 18.92 5.60
C ASN A 80 3.77 19.15 4.35
N ASP A 81 5.10 19.20 4.48
CA ASP A 81 6.02 19.40 3.36
C ASP A 81 5.93 18.23 2.36
N TRP A 82 5.88 16.99 2.85
CA TRP A 82 5.69 15.80 2.02
C TRP A 82 4.37 15.84 1.26
N ARG A 83 3.26 16.17 1.94
CA ARG A 83 1.93 16.26 1.31
C ARG A 83 1.90 17.35 0.24
N GLN A 84 2.47 18.52 0.52
CA GLN A 84 2.52 19.62 -0.45
C GLN A 84 3.29 19.21 -1.70
N ARG A 85 4.46 18.58 -1.55
CA ARG A 85 5.23 18.03 -2.67
C ARG A 85 4.41 16.98 -3.43
N ARG A 86 3.74 16.08 -2.73
CA ARG A 86 2.94 15.03 -3.37
C ARG A 86 1.73 15.59 -4.10
N ARG A 87 1.10 16.67 -3.63
CA ARG A 87 -0.01 17.32 -4.35
C ARG A 87 0.44 18.09 -5.59
N LYS A 88 1.64 18.65 -5.56
CA LYS A 88 2.21 19.45 -6.67
C LYS A 88 2.81 18.58 -7.78
N GLY A 89 3.36 17.42 -7.42
CA GLY A 89 4.01 16.52 -8.38
C GLY A 89 3.07 15.56 -9.09
N ASP A 90 3.53 15.00 -10.20
CA ASP A 90 2.78 14.04 -11.00
C ASP A 90 2.38 12.82 -10.17
N GLN A 91 1.10 12.51 -10.18
CA GLN A 91 0.59 11.29 -9.58
C GLN A 91 0.76 10.15 -10.57
N ILE A 92 1.57 9.16 -10.19
CA ILE A 92 1.63 7.87 -10.87
C ILE A 92 0.31 7.15 -10.52
N MET A 93 -0.62 7.15 -11.47
CA MET A 93 -1.94 6.54 -11.31
C MET A 93 -1.93 5.06 -11.68
N VAL A 94 -0.98 4.66 -12.53
CA VAL A 94 -0.80 3.29 -12.99
C VAL A 94 0.68 2.94 -12.91
N THR A 95 0.99 1.71 -12.50
CA THR A 95 2.36 1.19 -12.32
C THR A 95 3.23 1.37 -13.58
N THR A 96 2.62 1.36 -14.77
CA THR A 96 3.31 1.56 -16.06
C THR A 96 3.84 2.97 -16.30
N GLN A 97 3.42 3.95 -15.49
CA GLN A 97 3.92 5.33 -15.57
C GLN A 97 5.21 5.54 -14.75
N ALA A 98 5.64 4.55 -13.97
CA ALA A 98 6.90 4.63 -13.27
C ALA A 98 8.06 4.53 -14.29
N PRO A 99 9.05 5.44 -14.26
CA PRO A 99 10.11 5.48 -15.26
C PRO A 99 11.02 4.23 -15.21
N ASN A 100 11.13 3.60 -14.05
CA ASN A 100 11.92 2.39 -13.82
C ASN A 100 11.22 1.50 -12.79
N ALA A 101 11.54 0.20 -12.80
CA ALA A 101 11.20 -0.70 -11.71
C ALA A 101 11.91 -0.28 -10.42
N LEU A 102 11.28 -0.55 -9.28
CA LEU A 102 11.93 -0.36 -7.98
C LEU A 102 13.01 -1.42 -7.79
N ASP A 103 14.20 -0.98 -7.41
CA ASP A 103 15.30 -1.85 -7.00
C ASP A 103 15.02 -2.39 -5.59
N TRP A 104 14.25 -3.47 -5.52
CA TRP A 104 13.92 -4.13 -4.26
C TRP A 104 15.11 -4.94 -3.77
N PRO A 105 15.42 -4.93 -2.46
CA PRO A 105 16.43 -5.82 -1.91
C PRO A 105 16.03 -7.28 -2.20
N PRO A 106 17.02 -8.18 -2.34
CA PRO A 106 16.74 -9.60 -2.53
C PRO A 106 15.91 -10.12 -1.36
N ILE A 107 14.92 -10.94 -1.67
CA ILE A 107 14.11 -11.63 -0.67
C ILE A 107 15.04 -12.66 0.00
N PRO A 108 15.15 -12.69 1.34
CA PRO A 108 15.95 -13.71 2.01
C PRO A 108 15.37 -15.10 1.74
N ASP A 109 16.23 -16.11 1.62
CA ASP A 109 15.77 -17.49 1.47
C ASP A 109 14.85 -17.88 2.63
N PRO A 110 13.70 -18.53 2.36
CA PRO A 110 12.83 -18.99 3.41
C PRO A 110 13.59 -20.01 4.27
N PRO A 111 13.36 -20.04 5.60
CA PRO A 111 13.94 -21.08 6.43
C PRO A 111 13.48 -22.45 5.89
N LEU A 112 14.44 -23.37 5.70
CA LEU A 112 14.17 -24.76 5.34
C LEU A 112 13.36 -25.41 6.46
N THR A 113 12.04 -25.27 6.37
CA THR A 113 11.12 -25.91 7.30
C THR A 113 10.92 -27.32 6.77
N GLN A 114 11.33 -28.33 7.54
CA GLN A 114 10.97 -29.71 7.24
C GLN A 114 9.44 -29.79 7.23
N VAL A 115 8.84 -29.91 6.05
CA VAL A 115 7.40 -30.13 5.93
C VAL A 115 7.15 -31.54 6.43
N THR A 116 6.77 -31.67 7.70
CA THR A 116 6.24 -32.94 8.20
C THR A 116 4.82 -33.02 7.69
N THR A 117 4.61 -33.74 6.59
CA THR A 117 3.26 -34.10 6.16
C THR A 117 2.68 -35.09 7.17
N CYS A 118 1.36 -35.08 7.37
CA CYS A 118 0.67 -35.86 8.40
C CYS A 118 0.69 -37.39 8.16
N ARG A 119 1.42 -37.88 7.16
CA ARG A 119 1.65 -39.29 6.89
C ARG A 119 3.15 -39.52 6.86
N GLY A 120 3.57 -40.58 7.55
CA GLY A 120 4.95 -40.89 7.90
C GLY A 120 5.97 -40.76 6.77
N VAL A 121 7.19 -40.51 7.23
CA VAL A 121 8.43 -40.22 6.51
C VAL A 121 8.61 -41.01 5.20
N GLU A 122 8.80 -40.29 4.10
CA GLU A 122 9.76 -40.67 3.05
C GLU A 122 10.44 -39.38 2.59
N LEU A 123 11.76 -39.31 2.82
CA LEU A 123 12.61 -38.19 2.44
C LEU A 123 13.06 -38.41 1.01
N GLU A 124 12.37 -37.82 0.04
CA GLU A 124 12.96 -37.59 -1.27
C GLU A 124 13.41 -36.12 -1.35
N PRO A 125 14.71 -35.85 -1.54
CA PRO A 125 15.18 -34.51 -1.86
C PRO A 125 14.45 -34.05 -3.11
N VAL A 126 13.87 -32.85 -3.09
CA VAL A 126 13.19 -32.31 -4.27
C VAL A 126 14.25 -31.84 -5.29
N GLU A 127 14.95 -32.79 -5.91
CA GLU A 127 15.80 -32.59 -7.09
C GLU A 127 14.98 -32.04 -8.27
N GLU A 128 13.65 -32.18 -8.22
CA GLU A 128 12.72 -31.73 -9.25
C GLU A 128 12.69 -30.20 -9.43
N PHE A 129 12.97 -29.41 -8.39
CA PHE A 129 13.02 -27.95 -8.52
C PHE A 129 14.30 -27.45 -9.19
N GLN A 130 15.43 -28.13 -8.97
CA GLN A 130 16.70 -27.74 -9.61
C GLN A 130 16.67 -28.01 -11.11
N LYS A 131 16.09 -29.14 -11.51
CA LYS A 131 15.93 -29.49 -12.93
C LYS A 131 15.03 -28.50 -13.68
N LEU A 132 13.95 -28.05 -13.04
CA LEU A 132 13.06 -27.03 -13.60
C LEU A 132 13.74 -25.66 -13.74
N ALA A 133 14.59 -25.29 -12.78
CA ALA A 133 15.40 -24.08 -12.85
C ALA A 133 16.47 -24.15 -13.96
N ASP A 134 17.14 -25.30 -14.10
CA ASP A 134 18.20 -25.51 -15.09
C ASP A 134 17.64 -25.61 -16.53
N ASP A 135 16.42 -26.13 -16.71
CA ASP A 135 15.77 -26.20 -18.02
C ASP A 135 15.23 -24.82 -18.47
N LEU A 136 14.83 -23.94 -17.53
CA LEU A 136 14.47 -22.55 -17.86
C LEU A 136 15.67 -21.71 -18.30
N VAL A 137 16.88 -22.00 -17.78
CA VAL A 137 18.11 -21.29 -18.16
C VAL A 137 18.60 -21.67 -19.57
N LYS A 138 18.21 -22.84 -20.10
CA LYS A 138 18.67 -23.33 -21.41
C LYS A 138 17.79 -22.95 -22.61
N VAL A 139 16.63 -22.31 -22.37
CA VAL A 139 15.70 -21.88 -23.43
C VAL A 139 15.80 -20.38 -23.74
N GLY A 140 16.73 -19.66 -23.09
CA GLY A 140 17.03 -18.24 -23.33
C GLY A 140 18.20 -18.03 -24.28
#